data_AF-A0A024LTB1-F1
#
_entry.id   AF-A0A024LTB1-F1
#
_cell.length_a   1.000
_cell.length_b   1.000
_cell.length_c   1.000
_cell.angle_alpha   90.00
_cell.angle_beta   90.00
_cell.angle_gamma   90.00
#
_symmetry.space_group_name_H-M   'P 1'
#
loop_
_entity.id
_entity.type
_entity.pdbx_description
1 polymer ?
#
loop_
_entity_poly.entity_id
_entity_poly.type
_entity_poly.pdbx_seq_one_letter_code
_entity_poly.pdbx_strand_id
1 'polypeptide(L)'
;MDKKIHTRLRYYRRKAYRKIAVVLFAFFLCLLIFYLAVQKIADHFFSTKQVPQHAPVKLVIPEFDLYIYCKEIAASVLPDIRGEVYSRCLRSESEAYFTVREMWEEVSDNSKEKCIKMIRPGDGNYFLLRDCLINEQDESSNKVRNHF
;
A
#
# COMPACT_ATOMS: atom_id res chain seq x y z
N MET A 1 48.58 5.68 66.00
CA MET A 1 49.35 5.41 64.76
C MET A 1 48.45 5.33 63.51
N ASP A 2 47.13 5.43 63.66
CA ASP A 2 46.12 5.08 62.64
C ASP A 2 45.91 6.11 61.51
N LYS A 3 46.11 7.41 61.78
CA LYS A 3 45.89 8.45 60.75
C LYS A 3 46.81 8.28 59.53
N LYS A 4 48.05 7.82 59.71
CA LYS A 4 49.02 7.59 58.62
C LYS A 4 48.66 6.36 57.76
N ILE A 5 48.06 5.33 58.35
CA ILE A 5 47.67 4.09 57.68
C ILE A 5 46.45 4.35 56.77
N HIS A 6 45.46 5.08 57.26
CA HIS A 6 44.28 5.47 56.47
C HIS A 6 44.61 6.34 55.24
N THR A 7 45.57 7.25 55.35
CA THR A 7 46.00 8.08 54.21
C THR A 7 46.68 7.26 53.11
N ARG A 8 47.48 6.25 53.46
CA ARG A 8 48.13 5.36 52.48
C ARG A 8 47.11 4.46 51.78
N LEU A 9 46.14 3.90 52.52
CA LEU A 9 45.04 3.12 51.95
C LEU A 9 44.20 3.94 50.95
N ARG A 10 43.86 5.21 51.25
CA ARG A 10 43.16 6.10 50.31
C ARG A 10 43.95 6.35 49.02
N TYR A 11 45.27 6.49 49.12
CA TYR A 11 46.14 6.69 47.97
C TYR A 11 46.17 5.45 47.07
N TYR A 12 46.37 4.25 47.65
CA TYR A 12 46.33 2.99 46.90
C TYR A 12 44.96 2.74 46.25
N ARG A 13 43.87 3.03 46.96
CA ARG A 13 42.50 2.87 46.45
C ARG A 13 42.20 3.84 45.29
N ARG A 14 42.65 5.10 45.37
CA ARG A 14 42.54 6.06 44.24
C ARG A 14 43.35 5.63 43.01
N LYS A 15 44.55 5.07 43.23
CA LYS A 15 45.40 4.57 42.13
C LYS A 15 44.77 3.35 41.45
N ALA A 16 44.19 2.44 42.22
CA ALA A 16 43.45 1.30 41.70
C ALA A 16 42.16 1.73 40.97
N TYR A 17 41.39 2.66 41.55
CA TYR A 17 40.15 3.17 40.96
C TYR A 17 40.39 3.89 39.63
N ARG A 18 41.49 4.66 39.49
CA ARG A 18 41.88 5.26 38.21
C ARG A 18 42.15 4.20 37.14
N LYS A 19 42.85 3.11 37.47
CA LYS A 19 43.12 2.02 36.52
C LYS A 19 41.83 1.34 36.08
N ILE A 20 40.94 1.04 37.04
CA ILE A 20 39.64 0.42 36.76
C ILE A 20 38.77 1.35 35.91
N ALA A 21 38.73 2.65 36.22
CA ALA A 21 37.97 3.65 35.46
C ALA A 21 38.45 3.75 34.00
N VAL A 22 39.77 3.69 33.76
CA VAL A 22 40.32 3.69 32.40
C VAL A 22 39.91 2.44 31.62
N VAL A 23 39.94 1.27 32.25
CA VAL A 23 39.53 0.00 31.62
C VAL A 23 38.04 0.02 31.27
N LEU A 24 37.19 0.48 32.20
CA LEU A 24 35.75 0.59 31.97
C LEU A 24 35.46 1.60 30.85
N PHE A 25 36.12 2.75 30.85
CA PHE A 25 35.94 3.77 29.81
C PHE A 25 36.33 3.24 28.43
N ALA A 26 37.45 2.52 28.31
CA ALA A 26 37.85 1.87 27.07
C ALA A 26 36.81 0.84 26.60
N PHE A 27 36.26 0.04 27.51
CA PHE A 27 35.21 -0.94 27.19
C PHE A 27 33.92 -0.27 26.68
N PHE A 28 33.48 0.81 27.32
CA PHE A 28 32.33 1.59 26.87
C PHE A 28 32.52 2.18 25.46
N LEU A 29 33.72 2.69 25.16
CA LEU A 29 34.03 3.19 23.82
C LEU A 29 33.97 2.09 22.76
N CYS A 30 34.49 0.89 23.06
CA CYS A 30 34.39 -0.25 22.14
C CYS A 30 32.93 -0.64 21.85
N LEU A 31 32.07 -0.67 22.87
CA LEU A 31 30.64 -0.96 22.68
C LEU A 31 29.93 0.11 21.83
N LEU A 32 30.25 1.38 22.05
CA LEU A 32 29.71 2.50 21.26
C LEU A 32 30.11 2.40 19.79
N ILE A 33 31.38 2.12 19.51
CA ILE A 33 31.88 1.96 18.13
C ILE A 33 31.20 0.76 17.46
N PHE A 34 31.05 -0.35 18.17
CA PHE A 34 30.36 -1.54 17.66
C PHE A 34 28.89 -1.25 17.34
N TYR A 35 28.18 -0.55 18.23
CA TYR A 35 26.79 -0.16 18.02
C TYR A 35 26.61 0.73 16.78
N LEU A 36 27.47 1.74 16.61
CA LEU A 36 27.44 2.63 15.44
C LEU A 36 27.73 1.88 14.14
N ALA A 37 28.64 0.90 14.16
CA ALA A 37 28.92 0.05 13.00
C ALA A 37 27.71 -0.81 12.60
N VAL A 38 27.01 -1.40 13.59
CA VAL A 38 25.80 -2.19 13.34
C VAL A 38 24.67 -1.32 12.78
N GLN A 39 24.46 -0.11 13.32
CA GLN A 39 23.47 0.83 12.77
C GLN A 39 23.76 1.21 11.32
N LYS A 40 25.02 1.56 11.00
CA LYS A 40 25.43 1.87 9.62
C LYS A 40 25.18 0.72 8.65
N ILE A 41 25.45 -0.52 9.06
CA ILE A 41 25.19 -1.70 8.23
C ILE A 41 23.68 -1.90 8.06
N ALA A 42 22.90 -1.75 9.14
CA ALA A 42 21.45 -1.87 9.08
C ALA A 42 20.83 -0.82 8.14
N ASP A 43 21.24 0.45 8.24
CA ASP A 43 20.75 1.55 7.39
C ASP A 43 21.11 1.35 5.92
N HIS A 44 22.33 0.86 5.64
CA HIS A 44 22.76 0.53 4.28
C HIS A 44 21.95 -0.64 3.71
N PHE A 45 21.69 -1.67 4.52
CA PHE A 45 20.89 -2.83 4.12
C PHE A 45 19.41 -2.46 3.93
N PHE A 46 18.89 -1.55 4.76
CA PHE A 46 17.52 -1.06 4.66
C PHE A 46 17.32 -0.13 3.45
N SER A 47 18.31 0.70 3.12
CA SER A 47 18.30 1.50 1.87
C SER A 47 18.30 0.64 0.62
N THR A 48 18.90 -0.56 0.67
CA THR A 48 18.94 -1.48 -0.48
C THR A 48 17.66 -2.33 -0.59
N LYS A 49 16.80 -2.32 0.43
CA LYS A 49 15.45 -2.91 0.41
C LYS A 49 14.35 -1.88 0.10
N GLN A 50 14.62 -0.95 -0.80
CA GLN A 50 13.52 -0.36 -1.55
C GLN A 50 12.95 -1.48 -2.43
N VAL A 51 11.90 -2.14 -1.92
CA VAL A 51 10.87 -2.80 -2.75
C VAL A 51 10.64 -1.88 -3.94
N PRO A 52 10.68 -2.36 -5.19
CA PRO A 52 10.49 -1.50 -6.34
C PRO A 52 9.13 -0.82 -6.16
N GLN A 53 9.13 0.44 -5.76
CA GLN A 53 7.97 1.29 -5.90
C GLN A 53 7.74 1.32 -7.40
N HIS A 54 6.81 0.48 -7.87
CA HIS A 54 6.19 0.70 -9.15
C HIS A 54 5.75 2.16 -9.10
N ALA A 55 6.38 2.98 -9.94
CA ALA A 55 5.87 4.31 -10.23
C ALA A 55 4.36 4.16 -10.43
N PRO A 56 3.51 5.03 -9.87
CA PRO A 56 2.08 4.91 -10.03
C PRO A 56 1.80 4.95 -11.52
N VAL A 57 1.58 3.76 -12.12
CA VAL A 57 1.05 3.66 -13.46
C VAL A 57 -0.30 4.30 -13.31
N LYS A 58 -0.45 5.49 -13.90
CA LYS A 58 -1.71 6.21 -13.86
C LYS A 58 -2.75 5.25 -14.42
N LEU A 59 -3.56 4.65 -13.54
CA LEU A 59 -4.55 3.66 -13.94
C LEU A 59 -5.51 4.40 -14.87
N VAL A 60 -5.50 4.01 -16.14
CA VAL A 60 -6.41 4.55 -17.14
C VAL A 60 -7.69 3.73 -17.04
N ILE A 61 -8.84 4.39 -17.24
CA ILE A 61 -10.12 3.70 -17.34
C ILE A 61 -9.99 2.66 -18.45
N PRO A 62 -10.27 1.37 -18.18
CA PRO A 62 -10.18 0.33 -19.21
C PRO A 62 -11.17 0.62 -20.34
N GLU A 63 -10.73 0.38 -21.57
CA GLU A 63 -11.57 0.52 -22.75
C GLU A 63 -12.37 -0.78 -22.97
N PHE A 64 -13.69 -0.70 -22.84
CA PHE A 64 -14.61 -1.78 -23.18
C PHE A 64 -15.35 -1.49 -24.49
N ASP A 65 -15.55 -2.52 -25.31
CA ASP A 65 -16.34 -2.43 -26.54
C ASP A 65 -17.83 -2.56 -26.24
N LEU A 66 -18.46 -1.42 -25.95
CA LEU A 66 -19.90 -1.31 -25.70
C LEU A 66 -20.76 -1.76 -26.88
N TYR A 67 -20.28 -1.65 -28.12
CA TYR A 67 -21.06 -2.02 -29.29
C TYR A 67 -21.16 -3.54 -29.43
N ILE A 68 -20.06 -4.25 -29.20
CA ILE A 68 -20.03 -5.72 -29.19
C ILE A 68 -20.88 -6.23 -28.03
N TYR A 69 -20.64 -5.74 -26.81
CA TYR A 69 -21.38 -6.15 -25.62
C TYR A 69 -22.90 -5.97 -25.77
N CYS A 70 -23.35 -4.79 -26.20
CA CYS A 70 -24.78 -4.55 -26.38
C CYS A 70 -25.39 -5.34 -27.53
N LYS A 71 -24.60 -5.66 -28.57
CA LYS A 71 -25.04 -6.53 -29.65
C LYS A 71 -25.23 -7.97 -29.18
N GLU A 72 -24.36 -8.47 -28.29
CA GLU A 72 -24.48 -9.78 -27.66
C GLU A 72 -25.72 -9.86 -26.75
N ILE A 73 -25.95 -8.84 -25.92
CA ILE A 73 -27.17 -8.74 -25.11
C ILE A 73 -28.42 -8.74 -25.99
N ALA A 74 -28.43 -7.92 -27.04
CA ALA A 74 -29.57 -7.85 -27.95
C ALA A 74 -29.78 -9.15 -28.76
N ALA A 75 -28.73 -9.95 -28.96
CA ALA A 75 -28.86 -11.26 -29.61
C ALA A 75 -29.59 -12.29 -28.75
N SER A 76 -29.62 -12.11 -27.42
CA SER A 76 -30.27 -13.02 -26.47
C SER A 76 -31.80 -12.86 -26.38
N VAL A 77 -32.35 -11.79 -26.97
CA VAL A 77 -33.78 -11.46 -26.90
C VAL A 77 -34.52 -11.76 -28.21
N LEU A 78 -35.86 -11.73 -28.15
CA LEU A 78 -36.71 -11.91 -29.33
C LEU A 78 -36.38 -10.86 -30.42
N PRO A 79 -36.45 -11.22 -31.71
CA PRO A 79 -36.06 -10.32 -32.80
C PRO A 79 -36.84 -9.01 -32.89
N ASP A 80 -38.10 -9.01 -32.43
CA ASP A 80 -39.02 -7.86 -32.43
C ASP A 80 -38.57 -6.76 -31.46
N ILE A 81 -38.03 -7.12 -30.30
CA ILE A 81 -37.56 -6.19 -29.27
C ILE A 81 -36.05 -5.92 -29.32
N ARG A 82 -35.31 -6.61 -30.18
CA ARG A 82 -33.84 -6.52 -30.29
C ARG A 82 -33.33 -5.09 -30.43
N GLY A 83 -33.96 -4.27 -31.29
CA GLY A 83 -33.55 -2.89 -31.52
C GLY A 83 -33.72 -1.99 -30.30
N GLU A 84 -34.80 -2.19 -29.54
CA GLU A 84 -35.04 -1.47 -28.28
C GLU A 84 -34.00 -1.87 -27.23
N VAL A 85 -33.77 -3.17 -27.05
CA VAL A 85 -32.81 -3.69 -26.07
C VAL A 85 -31.39 -3.22 -26.36
N TYR A 86 -30.98 -3.23 -27.63
CA TYR A 86 -29.70 -2.70 -28.06
C TYR A 86 -29.54 -1.22 -27.69
N SER A 87 -30.53 -0.40 -28.05
CA SER A 87 -30.50 1.05 -27.79
C SER A 87 -30.50 1.36 -26.29
N ARG A 88 -31.27 0.61 -25.50
CA ARG A 88 -31.32 0.75 -24.05
C ARG A 88 -30.00 0.33 -23.40
N CYS A 89 -29.38 -0.75 -23.87
CA CYS A 89 -28.06 -1.19 -23.41
C CYS A 89 -27.01 -0.11 -23.67
N LEU A 90 -26.94 0.42 -24.90
CA LEU A 90 -25.97 1.47 -25.25
C LEU A 90 -26.09 2.69 -24.33
N ARG A 91 -27.32 3.12 -24.04
CA ARG A 91 -27.58 4.23 -23.11
C ARG A 91 -27.06 3.91 -21.71
N SER A 92 -27.42 2.72 -21.18
CA SER A 92 -27.03 2.30 -19.83
C SER A 92 -25.51 2.16 -19.67
N GLU A 93 -24.82 1.59 -20.67
CA GLU A 93 -23.36 1.48 -20.67
C GLU A 93 -22.68 2.84 -20.78
N SER A 94 -23.22 3.74 -21.60
CA SER A 94 -22.70 5.10 -21.71
C SER A 94 -22.85 5.86 -20.39
N GLU A 95 -24.01 5.77 -19.75
CA GLU A 95 -24.26 6.34 -18.43
C GLU A 95 -23.28 5.77 -17.40
N ALA A 96 -23.07 4.44 -17.39
CA ALA A 96 -22.11 3.81 -16.51
C ALA A 96 -20.67 4.32 -16.75
N TYR A 97 -20.25 4.48 -18.01
CA TYR A 97 -18.95 5.07 -18.34
C TYR A 97 -18.79 6.49 -17.78
N PHE A 98 -19.81 7.35 -17.94
CA PHE A 98 -19.75 8.71 -17.40
C PHE A 98 -19.64 8.73 -15.88
N THR A 99 -20.39 7.87 -15.18
CA THR A 99 -20.28 7.72 -13.73
C THR A 99 -18.89 7.25 -13.31
N VAL A 100 -18.36 6.21 -13.97
CA VAL A 100 -17.00 5.71 -13.71
C VAL A 100 -15.99 6.83 -13.90
N ARG A 101 -16.11 7.63 -14.97
CA ARG A 101 -15.21 8.73 -15.26
C ARG A 101 -15.27 9.83 -14.21
N GLU A 102 -16.45 10.18 -13.72
CA GLU A 102 -16.64 11.18 -12.68
C GLU A 102 -15.99 10.75 -11.36
N MET A 103 -16.23 9.50 -10.93
CA MET A 103 -15.67 8.98 -9.68
C MET A 103 -14.21 8.51 -9.80
N TRP A 104 -13.64 8.43 -11.01
CA TRP A 104 -12.33 7.81 -11.24
C TRP A 104 -11.20 8.48 -10.45
N GLU A 105 -11.24 9.80 -10.32
CA GLU A 105 -10.23 10.55 -9.56
C GLU A 105 -10.45 10.46 -8.04
N GLU A 106 -11.67 10.13 -7.60
CA GLU A 106 -12.03 10.03 -6.18
C GLU A 106 -11.72 8.65 -5.59
N VAL A 107 -11.78 7.60 -6.41
CA VAL A 107 -11.54 6.23 -5.99
C VAL A 107 -10.04 5.97 -5.78
N SER A 108 -9.69 5.19 -4.76
CA SER A 108 -8.30 4.81 -4.49
C SER A 108 -7.72 3.92 -5.61
N ASP A 109 -6.43 4.06 -5.90
CA ASP A 109 -5.77 3.23 -6.92
C ASP A 109 -5.81 1.73 -6.60
N ASN A 110 -5.82 1.37 -5.31
CA ASN A 110 -5.99 -0.01 -4.87
C ASN A 110 -7.38 -0.57 -5.22
N SER A 111 -8.44 0.23 -5.04
CA SER A 111 -9.80 -0.14 -5.43
C SER A 111 -9.93 -0.27 -6.95
N LYS A 112 -9.31 0.65 -7.71
CA LYS A 112 -9.25 0.56 -9.18
C LYS A 112 -8.60 -0.74 -9.62
N GLU A 113 -7.42 -1.05 -9.09
CA GLU A 113 -6.68 -2.26 -9.44
C GLU A 113 -7.47 -3.53 -9.09
N LYS A 114 -8.14 -3.57 -7.93
CA LYS A 114 -8.99 -4.68 -7.51
C LYS A 114 -10.17 -4.88 -8.47
N CYS A 115 -10.87 -3.80 -8.83
CA CYS A 115 -12.01 -3.87 -9.74
C CYS A 115 -11.62 -4.23 -11.17
N ILE A 116 -10.52 -3.68 -11.69
CA ILE A 116 -9.98 -4.05 -13.01
C ILE A 116 -9.55 -5.52 -13.02
N LYS A 117 -8.96 -6.06 -11.94
CA LYS A 117 -8.61 -7.49 -11.87
C LYS A 117 -9.84 -8.39 -11.79
N MET A 118 -10.91 -7.94 -11.14
CA MET A 118 -12.15 -8.69 -11.03
C MET A 118 -12.87 -8.81 -12.38
N ILE A 119 -12.75 -7.77 -13.21
CA ILE A 119 -13.36 -7.70 -14.53
C ILE A 119 -12.37 -8.26 -15.55
N ARG A 120 -12.64 -9.45 -16.08
CA ARG A 120 -11.74 -10.08 -17.06
C ARG A 120 -11.55 -9.17 -18.27
N PRO A 121 -10.31 -9.01 -18.78
CA PRO A 121 -10.08 -8.35 -20.06
C PRO A 121 -10.78 -9.16 -21.16
N GLY A 122 -11.85 -8.61 -21.74
CA GLY A 122 -12.64 -9.25 -22.79
C GLY A 122 -14.13 -9.43 -22.46
N ASP A 123 -14.46 -9.71 -21.19
CA ASP A 123 -15.85 -9.94 -20.74
C ASP A 123 -16.39 -8.77 -19.89
N GLY A 124 -15.59 -7.72 -19.75
CA GLY A 124 -15.92 -6.55 -18.95
C GLY A 124 -16.83 -5.56 -19.66
N ASN A 125 -17.63 -4.86 -18.87
CA ASN A 125 -18.45 -3.74 -19.29
C ASN A 125 -18.39 -2.63 -18.23
N TYR A 126 -18.80 -1.41 -18.60
CA TYR A 126 -18.72 -0.26 -17.69
C TYR A 126 -19.70 -0.40 -16.53
N PHE A 127 -20.83 -1.09 -16.73
CA PHE A 127 -21.79 -1.37 -15.66
C PHE A 127 -21.16 -2.16 -14.51
N LEU A 128 -20.45 -3.25 -14.80
CA LEU A 128 -19.73 -4.07 -13.80
C LEU A 128 -18.60 -3.28 -13.13
N LEU A 129 -17.90 -2.44 -13.90
CA LEU A 129 -16.84 -1.59 -13.35
C LEU A 129 -17.40 -0.58 -12.37
N ARG A 130 -18.47 0.13 -12.75
CA ARG A 130 -19.16 1.07 -11.88
C ARG A 130 -19.61 0.40 -10.59
N ASP A 131 -20.28 -0.74 -10.68
CA ASP A 131 -20.81 -1.42 -9.51
C ASP A 131 -19.71 -1.90 -8.57
N CYS A 132 -18.59 -2.41 -9.11
CA CYS A 132 -17.43 -2.75 -8.29
C CYS A 132 -16.85 -1.52 -7.57
N LEU A 133 -16.66 -0.41 -8.29
CA LEU A 133 -16.07 0.80 -7.71
C LEU A 133 -16.97 1.40 -6.60
N ILE A 134 -18.30 1.41 -6.80
CA ILE A 134 -19.27 1.84 -5.79
C ILE A 134 -19.18 0.94 -4.55
N ASN A 135 -19.14 -0.39 -4.74
CA ASN A 135 -19.06 -1.33 -3.63
C ASN A 135 -17.76 -1.16 -2.82
N GLU A 136 -16.62 -0.92 -3.47
CA GLU A 136 -15.35 -0.66 -2.77
C GLU A 136 -15.36 0.67 -2.02
N GLN A 137 -16.01 1.69 -2.58
CA GLN A 137 -16.19 2.99 -1.94
C GLN A 137 -17.08 2.85 -0.70
N ASP A 138 -18.16 2.09 -0.79
CA ASP A 138 -19.07 1.80 0.34
C ASP A 138 -18.41 0.96 1.43
N GLU A 139 -17.60 -0.05 1.08
CA GLU A 139 -16.80 -0.84 2.03
C GLU A 139 -15.80 0.04 2.80
N SER A 140 -15.18 1.01 2.14
CA SER A 140 -14.30 1.99 2.81
C SER A 140 -15.04 2.94 3.77
N SER A 141 -16.35 3.11 3.56
CA SER A 141 -17.22 4.00 4.35
C SER A 141 -18.01 3.29 5.47
N ASN A 142 -17.76 2.01 5.73
CA ASN A 142 -18.45 1.21 6.77
C ASN A 142 -19.96 1.03 6.54
N LYS A 143 -20.46 1.14 5.29
CA LYS A 143 -21.88 0.97 4.99
C LYS A 143 -22.18 -0.44 4.48
N VAL A 144 -23.20 -1.04 5.09
CA VAL A 144 -23.59 -2.45 5.01
C VAL A 144 -23.70 -2.96 3.56
N ARG A 145 -23.02 -4.08 3.31
CA ARG A 145 -23.02 -4.88 2.09
C ARG A 145 -24.44 -5.38 1.78
N ASN A 146 -25.07 -4.87 0.72
CA ASN A 146 -26.25 -5.51 0.17
C ASN A 146 -25.80 -6.62 -0.80
N HIS A 147 -25.86 -7.87 -0.34
CA HIS A 147 -25.79 -9.03 -1.22
C HIS A 147 -27.04 -9.04 -2.12
N PHE A 148 -26.84 -9.00 -3.43
CA PHE A 148 -27.85 -9.36 -4.43
C PHE A 148 -27.65 -10.81 -4.86
#